data_AF-A0A1V5RVR7-F1
#
_entry.id   AF-A0A1V5RVR7-F1
#
_cell.length_a   1.000
_cell.length_b   1.000
_cell.length_c   1.000
_cell.angle_alpha   90.00
_cell.angle_beta   90.00
_cell.angle_gamma   90.00
#
_symmetry.space_group_name_H-M   'P 1'
#
loop_
_entity.id
_entity.type
_entity.pdbx_description
1 polymer ?
#
loop_
_entity_poly.entity_id
_entity_poly.type
_entity_poly.pdbx_seq_one_letter_code
_entity_poly.pdbx_strand_id
1 'polypeptide(L)'
;MSDIIAKIKERNELRSRLQILDSQIESAQRNCTHTFPEAKYDPETEKVPYGIKYEGHGSDVWPVASGYTDKEVPRWSRTCKLCGKTEYTKEQAPTAFKPKFNS
;
A
#
# COMPACT_ATOMS: atom_id res chain seq x y z
N MET A 1 36.02 34.87 17.24
CA MET A 1 36.34 34.03 16.06
C MET A 1 36.39 32.53 16.37
N SER A 2 36.81 32.11 17.58
CA SER A 2 36.84 30.71 18.02
C SER A 2 35.47 30.00 18.00
N ASP A 3 34.42 30.68 18.46
CA ASP A 3 33.09 30.06 18.61
C ASP A 3 32.40 29.75 17.27
N ILE A 4 32.69 30.54 16.24
CA ILE A 4 32.17 30.29 14.89
C ILE A 4 32.81 29.02 14.31
N ILE A 5 34.11 28.84 14.52
CA ILE A 5 34.84 27.65 14.07
C ILE A 5 34.33 26.40 14.81
N ALA A 6 34.06 26.50 16.11
CA ALA A 6 33.48 25.42 16.90
C ALA A 6 32.09 25.02 16.38
N LYS A 7 31.20 25.98 16.11
CA LYS A 7 29.87 25.72 15.53
C LYS A 7 29.92 25.10 14.13
N ILE A 8 30.87 25.51 13.29
CA ILE A 8 31.07 24.92 11.96
C ILE A 8 31.49 23.46 12.08
N LYS A 9 32.39 23.14 13.02
CA LYS A 9 32.82 21.77 13.27
C LYS A 9 31.66 20.89 13.74
N GLU A 10 30.87 21.38 14.69
CA GLU A 10 29.67 20.68 15.20
C GLU A 10 28.64 20.42 14.09
N ARG A 11 28.34 21.43 13.27
CA ARG A 11 27.44 21.29 12.12
C ARG A 11 27.92 20.20 11.15
N ASN A 12 29.22 20.17 10.86
CA ASN A 12 29.79 19.19 9.94
C ASN A 12 29.70 17.77 10.52
N GLU A 13 29.95 17.62 11.83
CA GLU A 13 29.80 16.34 12.52
C GLU A 13 28.35 15.85 12.53
N LEU A 14 27.39 16.72 12.81
CA LEU A 14 25.96 16.42 12.72
C LEU A 14 25.57 15.98 11.30
N ARG A 15 26.11 16.64 10.27
CA ARG A 15 25.86 16.27 8.87
C ARG A 15 26.40 14.88 8.53
N SER A 16 27.60 14.54 9.01
CA SER A 16 28.16 13.19 8.84
C SER A 16 27.31 12.13 9.54
N ARG A 17 26.80 12.42 10.74
CA ARG A 17 25.90 11.51 11.47
C ARG A 17 24.57 11.30 10.74
N LEU A 18 23.97 12.36 10.21
CA LEU A 18 22.76 12.24 9.38
C LEU A 18 23.00 11.35 8.17
N GLN A 19 24.11 11.55 7.46
CA GLN A 19 24.44 10.74 6.28
C GLN A 19 24.62 9.26 6.60
N ILE A 20 25.21 8.93 7.77
CA ILE A 20 25.34 7.54 8.23
C ILE A 20 23.96 6.95 8.56
N LEU A 21 23.13 7.70 9.29
CA LEU A 21 21.77 7.28 9.64
C LEU A 21 20.91 7.04 8.40
N ASP A 22 20.98 7.94 7.41
CA ASP A 22 20.25 7.80 6.14
C ASP A 22 20.68 6.52 5.41
N SER A 23 21.99 6.26 5.33
CA SER A 23 22.51 5.03 4.71
C SER A 23 22.03 3.77 5.44
N GLN A 24 21.97 3.80 6.77
CA GLN A 24 21.43 2.69 7.57
C GLN A 24 19.94 2.49 7.29
N ILE A 25 19.14 3.56 7.26
CA ILE A 25 17.71 3.50 6.93
C ILE A 25 17.51 2.91 5.54
N GLU A 26 18.23 3.39 4.53
CA GLU A 26 18.13 2.86 3.16
C GLU A 26 18.49 1.38 3.09
N SER A 27 19.52 0.94 3.83
CA SER A 27 19.91 -0.47 3.87
C SER A 27 18.84 -1.34 4.52
N ALA A 28 18.22 -0.86 5.60
CA ALA A 28 17.13 -1.55 6.30
C ALA A 28 15.86 -1.61 5.44
N GLN A 29 15.56 -0.56 4.69
CA GLN A 29 14.44 -0.51 3.75
C GLN A 29 14.63 -1.47 2.56
N ARG A 30 15.86 -1.54 2.01
CA ARG A 30 16.19 -2.45 0.90
C ARG A 30 16.02 -3.93 1.26
N ASN A 31 16.41 -4.29 2.47
CA ASN A 31 16.34 -5.68 2.96
C ASN A 31 15.13 -5.92 3.89
N CYS A 32 14.05 -5.16 3.70
CA CYS A 32 12.89 -5.22 4.57
C CYS A 32 12.20 -6.59 4.52
N THR A 33 12.24 -7.32 5.63
CA THR A 33 11.38 -8.47 5.90
C THR A 33 10.02 -7.92 6.36
N HIS A 34 9.17 -7.60 5.39
CA HIS A 34 7.92 -6.87 5.61
C HIS A 34 7.17 -7.31 6.86
N THR A 35 7.19 -6.46 7.89
CA THR A 35 6.39 -6.64 9.10
C THR A 35 5.15 -5.80 8.97
N PHE A 36 4.04 -6.43 8.61
CA PHE A 36 2.75 -5.77 8.48
C PHE A 36 1.99 -5.80 9.82
N PRO A 37 1.47 -4.66 10.30
CA PRO A 37 0.55 -4.62 11.42
C PRO A 37 -0.82 -5.17 11.03
N GLU A 38 -1.76 -5.17 11.98
CA GLU A 38 -3.17 -5.49 11.70
C GLU A 38 -3.73 -4.62 10.58
N ALA A 39 -4.53 -5.23 9.71
CA ALA A 39 -5.13 -4.54 8.57
C ALA A 39 -6.26 -3.62 9.06
N LYS A 40 -6.23 -2.36 8.63
CA LYS A 40 -7.31 -1.40 8.91
C LYS A 40 -8.38 -1.49 7.83
N TYR A 41 -9.65 -1.34 8.23
CA TYR A 41 -10.74 -1.22 7.26
C TYR A 41 -10.62 0.12 6.53
N ASP A 42 -10.61 0.04 5.21
CA ASP A 42 -10.34 1.15 4.28
C ASP A 42 -11.10 0.85 2.98
N PRO A 43 -12.44 1.02 3.00
CA PRO A 43 -13.29 0.64 1.88
C PRO A 43 -12.95 1.44 0.63
N GLU A 44 -13.13 0.81 -0.52
CA GLU A 44 -12.90 1.42 -1.83
C GLU A 44 -14.22 1.66 -2.52
N THR A 45 -14.32 2.72 -3.32
CA THR A 45 -15.48 2.97 -4.18
C THR A 45 -15.18 2.43 -5.57
N GLU A 46 -15.91 1.40 -5.99
CA GLU A 46 -15.82 0.81 -7.32
C GLU A 46 -17.07 1.14 -8.15
N LYS A 47 -16.90 1.37 -9.46
CA LYS A 47 -18.02 1.51 -10.40
C LYS A 47 -18.53 0.14 -10.79
N VAL A 48 -19.72 -0.21 -10.33
CA VAL A 48 -20.37 -1.47 -10.68
C VAL A 48 -21.48 -1.24 -11.72
N PRO A 49 -21.60 -2.11 -12.74
CA PRO A 49 -22.67 -1.99 -13.72
C PRO A 49 -24.02 -2.25 -13.04
N TYR A 50 -25.04 -1.48 -13.41
CA TYR A 50 -26.42 -1.73 -13.02
C TYR A 50 -27.31 -1.82 -14.25
N GLY A 51 -28.30 -2.70 -14.16
CA GLY A 51 -29.22 -3.00 -15.26
C GLY A 51 -28.52 -3.67 -16.45
N ILE A 52 -29.33 -4.31 -17.29
CA ILE A 52 -28.89 -4.86 -18.57
C ILE A 52 -29.76 -4.21 -19.63
N LYS A 53 -29.13 -3.59 -20.63
CA LYS A 53 -29.78 -3.22 -21.89
C LYS A 53 -29.20 -4.08 -23.00
N TYR A 54 -29.97 -4.31 -24.04
CA TYR A 54 -29.51 -5.04 -25.21
C TYR A 54 -29.20 -4.03 -26.31
N GLU A 55 -27.95 -4.03 -26.75
CA GLU A 55 -27.52 -3.27 -27.93
C GLU A 55 -27.28 -4.25 -29.07
N GLY A 56 -27.52 -3.79 -30.29
CA GLY A 56 -27.32 -4.64 -31.45
C GLY A 56 -27.19 -3.86 -32.75
N HIS A 57 -26.58 -4.52 -33.73
CA HIS A 57 -26.49 -4.04 -35.11
C HIS A 57 -26.85 -5.19 -36.05
N GLY A 58 -27.95 -5.05 -36.79
CA GLY A 58 -28.48 -6.16 -37.60
C GLY A 58 -29.03 -7.29 -36.71
N SER A 59 -28.58 -8.52 -36.96
CA SER A 59 -28.97 -9.72 -36.21
C SER A 59 -28.17 -9.96 -34.92
N ASP A 60 -27.07 -9.24 -34.73
CA ASP A 60 -26.21 -9.41 -33.57
C ASP A 60 -26.70 -8.51 -32.45
N VAL A 61 -27.12 -9.13 -31.34
CA VAL A 61 -27.61 -8.46 -30.14
C VAL A 61 -26.86 -9.03 -28.94
N TRP A 62 -26.29 -8.16 -28.10
CA TRP A 62 -25.57 -8.56 -26.90
C TRP A 62 -25.96 -7.70 -25.69
N PRO A 63 -25.92 -8.28 -24.47
CA PRO A 63 -26.19 -7.53 -23.26
C PRO A 63 -25.03 -6.56 -22.97
N VAL A 64 -25.38 -5.32 -22.66
CA VAL A 64 -24.47 -4.30 -22.13
C VAL A 64 -25.06 -3.70 -20.86
N ALA A 65 -24.21 -3.12 -20.01
CA ALA A 65 -24.68 -2.45 -18.80
C ALA A 65 -25.57 -1.24 -19.15
N SER A 66 -26.71 -1.09 -18.45
CA SER A 66 -27.58 0.08 -18.63
C SER A 66 -26.92 1.37 -18.10
N GLY A 67 -26.04 1.23 -17.11
CA GLY A 67 -25.22 2.30 -16.56
C GLY A 67 -24.26 1.77 -15.50
N TYR A 68 -23.54 2.68 -14.84
CA TYR A 68 -22.65 2.36 -13.72
C TYR A 68 -23.07 3.15 -12.49
N THR A 69 -22.94 2.53 -11.31
CA THR A 69 -23.17 3.18 -10.03
C THR A 69 -21.95 2.99 -9.14
N ASP A 70 -21.71 3.96 -8.26
CA ASP A 70 -20.63 3.90 -7.29
C ASP A 70 -21.08 3.00 -6.13
N LYS A 71 -20.31 1.94 -5.88
CA LYS A 71 -20.57 1.01 -4.79
C LYS A 71 -19.36 0.93 -3.89
N GLU A 72 -19.60 1.04 -2.59
CA GLU A 72 -18.58 0.78 -1.59
C GLU A 72 -18.30 -0.72 -1.52
N VAL A 73 -17.04 -1.09 -1.76
CA VAL A 73 -16.56 -2.47 -1.64
C VAL A 73 -15.65 -2.59 -0.41
N PRO A 74 -15.82 -3.67 0.37
CA PRO A 74 -15.00 -3.89 1.55
C PRO A 74 -13.55 -4.13 1.13
N ARG A 75 -12.66 -3.33 1.72
CA ARG A 75 -11.22 -3.43 1.51
C ARG A 75 -10.52 -3.13 2.83
N TRP A 76 -9.40 -3.81 3.05
CA TRP A 76 -8.52 -3.54 4.17
C TRP A 76 -7.12 -3.23 3.65
N SER A 77 -6.45 -2.28 4.30
CA SER A 77 -5.08 -1.90 3.99
C SER A 77 -4.15 -2.16 5.18
N ARG A 78 -2.91 -2.55 4.89
CA ARG A 78 -1.84 -2.69 5.90
C ARG A 78 -0.54 -2.12 5.36
N THR A 79 0.15 -1.32 6.17
CA THR A 79 1.38 -0.63 5.77
C THR A 79 2.55 -1.12 6.61
N CYS A 80 3.62 -1.57 5.95
CA CYS A 80 4.84 -1.98 6.61
C CYS A 80 5.48 -0.79 7.33
N LYS A 81 5.74 -0.92 8.63
CA LYS A 81 6.33 0.17 9.45
C LYS A 81 7.76 0.53 9.05
N LEU A 82 8.49 -0.39 8.43
CA LEU A 82 9.90 -0.23 8.09
C LEU A 82 10.12 0.40 6.71
N CYS A 83 9.38 -0.03 5.69
CA CYS A 83 9.58 0.43 4.31
C CYS A 83 8.38 1.18 3.70
N GLY A 84 7.26 1.32 4.42
CA GLY A 84 6.10 2.05 3.92
C GLY A 84 5.29 1.32 2.83
N LYS A 85 5.68 0.11 2.43
CA LYS A 85 4.92 -0.69 1.48
C LYS A 85 3.51 -0.96 2.01
N THR A 86 2.50 -0.68 1.20
CA THR A 86 1.10 -0.92 1.54
C THR A 86 0.54 -2.09 0.72
N GLU A 87 -0.18 -2.98 1.39
CA GLU A 87 -0.91 -4.09 0.78
C GLU A 87 -2.40 -3.92 1.01
N TYR A 88 -3.20 -4.35 0.03
CA TYR A 88 -4.65 -4.31 0.07
C TYR A 88 -5.22 -5.72 -0.01
N THR A 89 -6.28 -6.00 0.74
CA THR A 89 -7.02 -7.26 0.68
C THR A 89 -8.52 -6.98 0.66
N LYS A 90 -9.28 -7.82 -0.06
CA LYS A 90 -10.76 -7.81 -0.08
C LYS A 90 -11.36 -8.83 0.89
N GLU A 91 -10.51 -9.64 1.54
CA GLU A 91 -10.91 -10.65 2.51
C GLU A 91 -10.26 -10.38 3.86
N GLN A 92 -11.04 -10.52 4.94
CA GLN A 92 -10.54 -10.48 6.32
C GLN A 92 -9.91 -11.84 6.67
N ALA A 93 -8.85 -12.24 5.98
CA ALA A 93 -8.14 -13.48 6.30
C ALA A 93 -7.32 -13.29 7.59
N PRO A 94 -7.45 -14.15 8.61
CA PRO A 94 -6.54 -14.13 9.75
C PRO A 94 -5.12 -14.47 9.26
N THR A 95 -4.15 -13.67 9.69
CA THR A 95 -2.72 -13.73 9.33
C THR A 95 -1.99 -15.02 9.77
N ALA A 96 -2.71 -16.05 10.20
CA ALA A 96 -2.14 -17.35 10.52
C ALA A 96 -2.06 -18.21 9.25
N PHE A 97 -0.89 -18.23 8.62
CA PHE A 97 -0.56 -19.23 7.60
C PHE A 97 -0.70 -20.63 8.23
N LYS A 98 -1.81 -21.32 7.95
CA LYS A 98 -1.93 -22.76 8.19
C LYS A 98 -1.53 -23.47 6.89
N PRO A 99 -0.38 -24.14 6.82
CA PRO A 99 -0.06 -24.96 5.66
C PRO A 99 -1.16 -26.01 5.50
N LYS A 100 -1.75 -26.07 4.31
CA LYS A 100 -2.66 -27.16 3.94
C LYS A 100 -1.80 -28.41 3.72
N PHE A 101 -1.68 -29.26 4.73
CA PHE A 101 -1.27 -30.64 4.51
C PHE A 101 -2.48 -31.39 4.00
N ASN A 102 -2.44 -31.83 2.74
CA ASN A 102 -3.40 -32.80 2.24
C ASN A 102 -3.11 -34.13 2.96
N SER A 103 -4.08 -34.61 3.74
CA SER A 103 -4.13 -35.97 4.30
C SER A 103 -4.65 -36.95 3.27
#